data_AF-A0AB73NAN5-F1
#
_entry.id   AF-A0AB73NAN5-F1
#
_cell.length_a   1.000
_cell.length_b   1.000
_cell.length_c   1.000
_cell.angle_alpha   90.00
_cell.angle_beta   90.00
_cell.angle_gamma   90.00
#
_symmetry.space_group_name_H-M   'P 1'
#
loop_
_entity.id
_entity.type
_entity.pdbx_description
1 polymer ?
#
loop_
_entity_poly.entity_id
_entity_poly.type
_entity_poly.pdbx_seq_one_letter_code
_entity_poly.pdbx_strand_id
1 'polypeptide(L)'
;MRIEFVTKNPNTSLQLAKDYISNVLLQDQYFARNYVQILKHLKALSVFENTLCCADGSALKLPLEVTLPNRMGINQNAKIVKQLNKFLYSYEIRIDDVYNHCRVIFFVHQVGENTSTFSFGFTKCGEGTDKTDLAASETDKICTSVICGGKHFWV
;
A
#
# COMPACT_ATOMS: atom_id res chain seq x y z
N MET A 1 -7.54 11.25 -5.01
CA MET A 1 -7.78 10.14 -4.07
C MET A 1 -7.38 10.54 -2.65
N ARG A 2 -8.26 10.31 -1.67
CA ARG A 2 -7.97 10.48 -0.24
C ARG A 2 -7.14 9.31 0.27
N ILE A 3 -6.29 9.55 1.27
CA ILE A 3 -5.50 8.50 1.93
C ILE A 3 -5.90 8.47 3.40
N GLU A 4 -6.24 7.28 3.87
CA GLU A 4 -6.57 7.01 5.26
C GLU A 4 -5.68 5.88 5.80
N PHE A 5 -5.68 5.71 7.11
CA PHE A 5 -4.84 4.74 7.78
C PHE A 5 -5.67 3.90 8.72
N VAL A 6 -5.40 2.60 8.75
CA VAL A 6 -5.89 1.78 9.84
C VAL A 6 -5.22 2.23 11.15
N THR A 7 -6.02 2.46 12.19
CA THR A 7 -5.61 2.93 13.52
C THR A 7 -5.73 1.86 14.60
N LYS A 8 -6.42 0.75 14.33
CA LYS A 8 -6.52 -0.41 15.23
C LYS A 8 -6.03 -1.67 14.55
N ASN A 9 -5.27 -2.47 15.28
CA ASN A 9 -4.79 -3.75 14.78
C ASN A 9 -5.07 -4.83 15.84
N PRO A 10 -5.94 -5.81 15.56
CA PRO A 10 -6.21 -6.88 16.51
C PRO A 10 -5.07 -7.92 16.49
N ASN A 11 -4.27 -7.94 15.43
CA ASN A 11 -3.20 -8.92 15.21
C ASN A 11 -1.84 -8.30 15.56
N THR A 12 -1.37 -8.57 16.78
CA THR A 12 -0.09 -8.05 17.30
C THR A 12 1.15 -8.44 16.51
N SER A 13 1.05 -9.42 15.60
CA SER A 13 2.14 -9.80 14.70
C SER A 13 2.31 -8.84 13.51
N LEU A 14 1.33 -7.99 13.24
CA LEU A 14 1.36 -6.98 12.18
C LEU A 14 1.66 -5.59 12.76
N GLN A 15 2.33 -4.75 11.97
CA GLN A 15 2.57 -3.35 12.31
C GLN A 15 1.66 -2.46 11.46
N LEU A 16 1.00 -1.48 12.07
CA LEU A 16 0.17 -0.52 11.36
C LEU A 16 1.00 0.27 10.36
N ALA A 17 0.43 0.50 9.17
CA ALA A 17 1.10 1.26 8.11
C ALA A 17 1.52 2.65 8.57
N LYS A 18 0.66 3.34 9.32
CA LYS A 18 0.94 4.67 9.88
C LYS A 18 2.25 4.70 10.68
N ASP A 19 2.42 3.72 11.56
CA ASP A 19 3.59 3.63 12.44
C ASP A 19 4.83 3.19 11.65
N TYR A 20 4.68 2.21 10.75
CA TYR A 20 5.78 1.76 9.90
C TYR A 20 6.29 2.89 9.00
N ILE A 21 5.39 3.64 8.35
CA ILE A 21 5.76 4.77 7.50
C ILE A 21 6.52 5.82 8.31
N SER A 22 5.98 6.22 9.47
CA SER A 22 6.54 7.29 10.29
C SER A 22 7.91 6.91 10.88
N ASN A 23 8.03 5.66 11.36
CA ASN A 23 9.20 5.22 12.11
C ASN A 23 10.26 4.50 11.27
N VAL A 24 9.94 4.10 10.03
CA VAL A 24 10.86 3.38 9.14
C VAL A 24 11.05 4.14 7.83
N LEU A 25 9.99 4.32 7.04
CA LEU A 25 10.13 4.88 5.69
C LEU A 25 10.57 6.34 5.70
N LEU A 26 10.00 7.16 6.58
CA LEU A 26 10.32 8.58 6.65
C LEU A 26 11.65 8.88 7.36
N GLN A 27 12.24 7.89 8.04
CA GLN A 27 13.52 8.03 8.73
C GLN A 27 14.72 7.86 7.78
N ASP A 28 14.53 7.19 6.64
CA ASP A 28 15.55 7.05 5.59
C ASP A 28 15.20 7.98 4.41
N GLN A 29 16.13 8.86 4.04
CA GLN A 29 15.91 9.84 2.98
C GLN A 29 15.59 9.20 1.61
N TYR A 30 16.20 8.07 1.28
CA TYR A 30 15.95 7.34 0.04
C TYR A 30 14.52 6.79 0.02
N PHE A 31 14.11 6.10 1.09
CA PHE A 31 12.75 5.56 1.20
C PHE A 31 11.70 6.67 1.24
N ALA A 32 11.94 7.75 2.00
CA ALA A 32 11.02 8.87 2.10
C ALA A 32 10.76 9.52 0.73
N ARG A 33 11.82 9.77 -0.06
CA ARG A 33 11.70 10.35 -1.41
C ARG A 33 10.89 9.44 -2.33
N ASN A 34 11.22 8.15 -2.37
CA ASN A 34 10.50 7.20 -3.23
C ASN A 34 9.04 7.01 -2.78
N TYR A 35 8.79 6.95 -1.48
CA TYR A 35 7.44 6.91 -0.92
C TYR A 35 6.60 8.10 -1.36
N VAL A 36 7.13 9.33 -1.24
CA VAL A 36 6.43 10.54 -1.68
C VAL A 36 6.10 10.52 -3.18
N GLN A 37 7.00 10.02 -4.03
CA GLN A 37 6.73 9.89 -5.46
C GLN A 37 5.62 8.86 -5.73
N ILE A 38 5.65 7.71 -5.05
CA ILE A 38 4.59 6.69 -5.15
C ILE A 38 3.24 7.27 -4.74
N LEU A 39 3.19 8.06 -3.65
CA LEU A 39 1.95 8.72 -3.23
C LEU A 39 1.41 9.68 -4.29
N LYS A 40 2.26 10.39 -5.02
CA LYS A 40 1.80 11.25 -6.13
C LYS A 40 1.16 10.42 -7.25
N HIS A 41 1.78 9.29 -7.61
CA HIS A 41 1.20 8.38 -8.61
C HIS A 41 -0.13 7.81 -8.13
N LEU A 42 -0.22 7.33 -6.89
CA LEU A 42 -1.48 6.84 -6.31
C LEU A 42 -2.55 7.92 -6.29
N LYS A 43 -2.22 9.16 -5.94
CA LYS A 43 -3.19 10.27 -5.90
C LYS A 43 -3.80 10.60 -7.27
N ALA A 44 -3.09 10.29 -8.36
CA ALA A 44 -3.53 10.49 -9.74
C ALA A 44 -4.44 9.35 -10.26
N LEU A 45 -4.57 8.25 -9.51
CA LEU A 45 -5.46 7.16 -9.86
C LEU A 45 -6.89 7.43 -9.39
N SER A 46 -7.83 6.68 -9.98
CA SER A 46 -9.23 6.63 -9.57
C SER A 46 -9.54 5.28 -8.92
N VAL A 47 -10.70 5.22 -8.28
CA VAL A 47 -11.28 3.97 -7.78
C VAL A 47 -12.59 3.75 -8.52
N PHE A 48 -12.89 2.51 -8.87
CA PHE A 48 -14.18 2.08 -9.40
C PHE A 48 -14.49 0.69 -8.84
N GLU A 49 -15.67 0.52 -8.23
CA GLU A 49 -16.09 -0.76 -7.62
C GLU A 49 -15.01 -1.36 -6.69
N ASN A 50 -14.41 -0.51 -5.84
CA ASN A 50 -13.35 -0.89 -4.89
C ASN A 50 -12.07 -1.45 -5.56
N THR A 51 -11.84 -1.09 -6.82
CA THR A 51 -10.67 -1.46 -7.61
C THR A 51 -9.94 -0.22 -8.10
N LEU A 52 -8.60 -0.29 -8.21
CA LEU A 52 -7.81 0.79 -8.78
C LEU A 52 -8.00 0.86 -10.30
N CYS A 53 -8.25 2.06 -10.81
CA CYS A 53 -8.35 2.34 -12.23
C CYS A 53 -7.56 3.60 -12.60
N CYS A 54 -7.30 3.79 -13.90
CA CYS A 54 -6.74 5.03 -14.42
C CYS A 54 -7.68 6.22 -14.14
N ALA A 55 -7.16 7.44 -14.23
CA ALA A 55 -7.94 8.65 -13.97
C ALA A 55 -9.21 8.75 -14.84
N ASP A 56 -9.15 8.24 -16.06
CA ASP A 56 -10.25 8.18 -17.04
C ASP A 56 -11.24 7.03 -16.79
N GLY A 57 -11.04 6.24 -15.74
CA GLY A 57 -11.84 5.06 -15.39
C GLY A 57 -11.43 3.78 -16.11
N SER A 58 -10.46 3.82 -17.03
CA SER A 58 -9.98 2.62 -17.73
C SER A 58 -9.21 1.68 -16.80
N ALA A 59 -9.12 0.40 -17.19
CA ALA A 59 -8.43 -0.61 -16.41
C ALA A 59 -6.95 -0.24 -16.21
N LEU A 60 -6.50 -0.26 -14.95
CA LEU A 60 -5.10 -0.01 -14.61
C LEU A 60 -4.26 -1.25 -14.90
N LYS A 61 -3.18 -1.10 -15.67
CA LYS A 61 -2.19 -2.17 -15.83
C LYS A 61 -1.38 -2.32 -14.55
N LEU A 62 -1.42 -3.51 -13.95
CA LEU A 62 -0.66 -3.85 -12.75
C LEU A 62 0.38 -4.95 -13.04
N PRO A 63 1.58 -4.91 -12.42
CA PRO A 63 2.03 -3.89 -11.48
C PRO A 63 2.24 -2.51 -12.12
N LEU A 64 1.99 -1.44 -11.36
CA LEU A 64 2.29 -0.08 -11.77
C LEU A 64 3.80 0.11 -11.75
N GLU A 65 4.36 0.50 -12.87
CA GLU A 65 5.79 0.70 -13.08
C GLU A 65 6.10 2.18 -13.28
N VAL A 66 7.12 2.67 -12.59
CA VAL A 66 7.58 4.06 -12.70
C VAL A 66 9.10 4.12 -12.62
N THR A 67 9.69 5.19 -13.12
CA THR A 67 11.12 5.46 -12.96
C THR A 67 11.37 6.11 -11.61
N LEU A 68 12.15 5.45 -10.75
CA LEU A 68 12.58 5.98 -9.46
C LEU A 68 14.11 5.91 -9.34
N PRO A 69 14.75 6.87 -8.64
CA PRO A 69 16.16 6.74 -8.31
C PRO A 69 16.37 5.56 -7.36
N ASN A 70 17.51 4.89 -7.49
CA ASN A 70 18.03 3.94 -6.50
C ASN A 70 18.84 4.68 -5.41
N ARG A 71 19.44 3.94 -4.46
CA ARG A 71 20.24 4.55 -3.37
C ARG A 71 21.44 5.39 -3.86
N MET A 72 21.96 5.09 -5.05
CA MET A 72 23.04 5.85 -5.69
C MET A 72 22.52 7.04 -6.51
N GLY A 73 21.20 7.29 -6.53
CA GLY A 73 20.57 8.34 -7.32
C GLY A 73 20.38 7.99 -8.79
N ILE A 74 20.67 6.75 -9.20
CA ILE A 74 20.52 6.31 -10.59
C ILE A 74 19.07 5.90 -10.83
N ASN A 75 18.45 6.48 -11.85
CA ASN A 75 17.08 6.17 -12.22
C ASN A 75 16.95 4.75 -12.79
N GLN A 76 15.99 3.99 -12.27
CA GLN A 76 15.66 2.64 -12.70
C GLN A 76 14.14 2.45 -12.74
N ASN A 77 13.68 1.51 -13.57
CA ASN A 77 12.27 1.11 -13.55
C ASN A 77 11.98 0.31 -12.27
N ALA A 78 10.97 0.73 -11.52
CA ALA A 78 10.52 0.12 -10.29
C ALA A 78 9.02 -0.21 -10.37
N LYS A 79 8.67 -1.43 -9.97
CA LYS A 79 7.28 -1.88 -9.78
C LYS A 79 6.78 -1.40 -8.42
N ILE A 80 6.02 -0.31 -8.38
CA ILE A 80 5.68 0.40 -7.15
C ILE A 80 4.36 -0.01 -6.52
N VAL A 81 3.40 -0.50 -7.30
CA VAL A 81 2.09 -0.95 -6.81
C VAL A 81 1.76 -2.27 -7.49
N LYS A 82 1.32 -3.26 -6.72
CA LYS A 82 0.92 -4.57 -7.23
C LYS A 82 -0.38 -5.01 -6.56
N GLN A 83 -1.30 -5.58 -7.32
CA GLN A 83 -2.43 -6.33 -6.77
C GLN A 83 -1.96 -7.69 -6.24
N LEU A 84 -2.42 -8.07 -5.06
CA LEU A 84 -2.12 -9.36 -4.47
C LEU A 84 -3.18 -10.37 -4.89
N ASN A 85 -3.05 -10.97 -6.08
CA ASN A 85 -4.08 -11.81 -6.73
C ASN A 85 -4.73 -12.94 -5.90
N LYS A 86 -4.11 -13.38 -4.79
CA LYS A 86 -4.71 -14.35 -3.85
C LYS A 86 -5.81 -13.71 -2.97
N PHE A 87 -5.89 -12.39 -2.95
CA PHE A 87 -6.69 -11.56 -2.07
C PHE A 87 -7.52 -10.60 -2.94
N LEU A 88 -8.77 -10.39 -2.57
CA LEU A 88 -9.76 -9.73 -3.42
C LEU A 88 -9.54 -8.22 -3.49
N TYR A 89 -9.18 -7.60 -2.37
CA TYR A 89 -9.12 -6.14 -2.25
C TYR A 89 -7.71 -5.59 -2.00
N SER A 90 -6.74 -6.46 -1.78
CA SER A 90 -5.42 -6.08 -1.29
C SER A 90 -4.45 -5.69 -2.39
N TYR A 91 -3.83 -4.55 -2.20
CA TYR A 91 -2.72 -4.03 -2.99
C TYR A 91 -1.48 -3.86 -2.10
N GLU A 92 -0.32 -3.86 -2.74
CA GLU A 92 0.98 -3.75 -2.10
C GLU A 92 1.75 -2.59 -2.76
N ILE A 93 2.09 -1.57 -1.97
CA ILE A 93 3.15 -0.61 -2.30
C ILE A 93 4.50 -1.30 -2.08
N ARG A 94 5.42 -1.11 -3.03
CA ARG A 94 6.77 -1.66 -3.00
C ARG A 94 7.80 -0.54 -3.09
N ILE A 95 8.69 -0.50 -2.11
CA ILE A 95 9.89 0.33 -2.13
C ILE A 95 11.06 -0.60 -1.87
N ASP A 96 11.87 -0.81 -2.89
CA ASP A 96 12.96 -1.79 -2.86
C ASP A 96 14.32 -1.09 -2.89
N ASP A 97 15.26 -1.64 -2.12
CA ASP A 97 16.68 -1.57 -2.41
C ASP A 97 17.28 -2.99 -2.45
N VAL A 98 18.61 -3.09 -2.47
CA VAL A 98 19.33 -4.37 -2.59
C VAL A 98 19.10 -5.30 -1.38
N TYR A 99 18.86 -4.74 -0.19
CA TYR A 99 18.80 -5.47 1.07
C TYR A 99 17.43 -5.42 1.75
N ASN A 100 16.63 -4.40 1.44
CA ASN A 100 15.39 -4.07 2.12
C ASN A 100 14.26 -3.94 1.11
N HIS A 101 13.24 -4.75 1.33
CA HIS A 101 12.03 -4.76 0.53
C HIS A 101 10.87 -4.24 1.39
N CYS A 102 10.75 -2.92 1.46
CA CYS A 102 9.72 -2.25 2.23
C CYS A 102 8.36 -2.42 1.54
N ARG A 103 7.35 -2.84 2.30
CA ARG A 103 5.97 -3.01 1.84
C ARG A 103 5.00 -2.21 2.67
N VAL A 104 3.99 -1.67 2.00
CA VAL A 104 2.78 -1.15 2.65
C VAL A 104 1.58 -1.79 1.97
N ILE A 105 0.78 -2.52 2.73
CA ILE A 105 -0.46 -3.13 2.26
C ILE A 105 -1.58 -2.12 2.41
N PHE A 106 -2.46 -2.07 1.42
CA PHE A 106 -3.60 -1.17 1.42
C PHE A 106 -4.74 -1.75 0.58
N PHE A 107 -5.92 -1.18 0.73
CA PHE A 107 -7.08 -1.43 -0.12
C PHE A 107 -7.66 -0.10 -0.59
N VAL A 108 -8.55 -0.16 -1.57
CA VAL A 108 -9.26 1.02 -2.07
C VAL A 108 -10.76 0.84 -1.98
N HIS A 109 -11.49 1.92 -1.74
CA HIS A 109 -12.94 1.90 -1.68
C HIS A 109 -13.54 3.26 -2.10
N GLN A 110 -14.85 3.25 -2.40
CA GLN A 110 -15.63 4.44 -2.76
C GLN A 110 -16.77 4.72 -1.77
N VAL A 111 -16.50 4.52 -0.48
CA VAL A 111 -17.47 4.91 0.56
C VAL A 111 -17.42 6.44 0.69
N GLY A 112 -18.29 7.13 -0.06
CA GLY A 112 -18.35 8.59 -0.14
C GLY A 112 -17.42 9.20 -1.19
N GLU A 113 -16.11 8.92 -1.10
CA GLU A 113 -15.10 9.43 -2.03
C GLU A 113 -14.03 8.37 -2.37
N ASN A 114 -13.29 8.58 -3.46
CA ASN A 114 -12.19 7.70 -3.87
C ASN A 114 -11.09 7.68 -2.81
N THR A 115 -10.98 6.56 -2.09
CA THR A 115 -10.13 6.44 -0.90
C THR A 115 -9.17 5.26 -1.03
N SER A 116 -7.91 5.47 -0.66
CA SER A 116 -6.94 4.41 -0.36
C SER A 116 -6.74 4.32 1.15
N THR A 117 -6.94 3.14 1.72
CA THR A 117 -6.79 2.90 3.15
C THR A 117 -5.60 2.00 3.41
N PHE A 118 -4.57 2.57 4.04
CA PHE A 118 -3.29 1.92 4.29
C PHE A 118 -3.39 1.14 5.60
N SER A 119 -3.20 -0.17 5.54
CA SER A 119 -3.43 -1.07 6.67
C SER A 119 -2.14 -1.37 7.43
N PHE A 120 -1.20 -2.06 6.79
CA PHE A 120 -0.01 -2.60 7.44
C PHE A 120 1.27 -2.28 6.68
N GLY A 121 2.38 -2.20 7.39
CA GLY A 121 3.70 -2.01 6.81
C GLY A 121 4.74 -2.96 7.41
N PHE A 122 5.72 -3.38 6.60
CA PHE A 122 6.81 -4.25 7.04
C PHE A 122 7.97 -4.25 6.03
N THR A 123 9.15 -4.66 6.48
CA THR A 123 10.33 -4.86 5.63
C THR A 123 10.59 -6.35 5.44
N LYS A 124 10.79 -6.79 4.20
CA LYS A 124 11.30 -8.14 3.90
C LYS A 124 12.82 -8.05 3.72
N CYS A 125 13.56 -8.81 4.53
CA CYS A 125 15.02 -8.90 4.47
C CYS A 125 15.51 -10.35 4.35
N GLY A 126 14.59 -11.33 4.25
CA GLY A 126 14.90 -12.77 4.21
C GLY A 126 13.71 -13.64 4.64
N GLU A 127 13.94 -14.95 4.80
CA GLU A 127 12.91 -15.89 5.27
C GLU A 127 12.37 -15.50 6.65
N GLY A 128 11.05 -15.67 6.86
CA GLY A 128 10.37 -15.34 8.12
C GLY A 128 10.00 -13.86 8.32
N THR A 129 10.51 -12.94 7.49
CA THR A 129 10.13 -11.51 7.54
C THR A 129 9.00 -11.15 6.58
N ASP A 130 8.66 -12.06 5.66
CA ASP A 130 7.56 -11.86 4.71
C ASP A 130 6.20 -12.06 5.39
N LYS A 131 5.51 -10.95 5.63
CA LYS A 131 4.15 -10.93 6.21
C LYS A 131 3.08 -10.64 5.16
N THR A 132 3.38 -10.75 3.87
CA THR A 132 2.46 -10.33 2.78
C THR A 132 1.11 -11.02 2.87
N ASP A 133 1.09 -12.36 2.89
CA ASP A 133 -0.16 -13.12 2.87
C ASP A 133 -0.98 -12.88 4.15
N LEU A 134 -0.31 -12.75 5.31
CA LEU A 134 -0.99 -12.44 6.57
C LEU A 134 -1.57 -11.02 6.58
N ALA A 135 -0.78 -10.02 6.18
CA ALA A 135 -1.21 -8.63 6.13
C ALA A 135 -2.34 -8.43 5.12
N ALA A 136 -2.27 -9.07 3.96
CA ALA A 136 -3.31 -9.02 2.93
C ALA A 136 -4.60 -9.70 3.39
N SER A 137 -4.52 -10.86 4.05
CA SER A 137 -5.70 -11.52 4.62
C SER A 137 -6.42 -10.63 5.63
N GLU A 138 -5.70 -9.99 6.55
CA GLU A 138 -6.29 -9.06 7.52
C GLU A 138 -6.82 -7.79 6.84
N THR A 139 -6.14 -7.31 5.79
CA THR A 139 -6.58 -6.15 5.00
C THR A 139 -7.92 -6.42 4.31
N ASP A 140 -8.09 -7.59 3.69
CA ASP A 140 -9.35 -7.97 3.03
C ASP A 140 -10.52 -8.06 4.03
N LYS A 141 -10.28 -8.57 5.24
CA LYS A 141 -11.29 -8.59 6.32
C LYS A 141 -11.72 -7.18 6.70
N ILE A 142 -10.75 -6.27 6.87
CA ILE A 142 -11.01 -4.86 7.19
C ILE A 142 -11.79 -4.21 6.03
N CYS A 143 -11.35 -4.39 4.79
CA CYS A 143 -12.00 -3.86 3.59
C CYS A 143 -13.47 -4.30 3.51
N THR A 144 -13.72 -5.60 3.69
CA THR A 144 -15.08 -6.17 3.68
C THR A 144 -15.96 -5.52 4.75
N SER A 145 -15.44 -5.35 5.97
CA SER A 145 -16.14 -4.65 7.04
C SER A 145 -16.47 -3.20 6.67
N VAL A 146 -15.55 -2.47 6.04
CA VAL A 146 -15.75 -1.08 5.64
C VAL A 146 -16.81 -0.96 4.54
N ILE A 147 -16.73 -1.80 3.50
CA ILE A 147 -17.68 -1.79 2.37
C ILE A 147 -19.09 -2.17 2.83
N CYS A 148 -19.22 -3.10 3.78
CA CYS A 148 -20.51 -3.51 4.34
C CYS A 148 -21.10 -2.54 5.38
N GLY A 149 -20.50 -1.36 5.58
CA GLY A 149 -21.00 -0.37 6.54
C GLY A 149 -20.75 -0.72 8.00
N GLY A 150 -19.89 -1.71 8.28
CA GLY A 150 -19.31 -1.88 9.60
C GLY A 150 -18.58 -0.58 9.96
N LYS A 151 -18.94 0.03 11.10
CA LYS A 151 -18.45 1.35 11.49
C LYS A 151 -16.93 1.46 11.25
N HIS A 152 -16.46 2.66 10.93
CA HIS A 152 -15.07 3.08 10.70
C HIS A 152 -14.09 2.80 11.87
N PHE A 153 -14.34 1.81 12.72
CA PHE A 153 -13.51 1.44 13.87
C PHE A 153 -12.04 1.21 13.55
N TRP A 154 -11.78 0.84 12.30
CA TRP A 154 -10.46 0.53 11.81
C TRP A 154 -9.71 1.77 11.35
N VAL A 155 -10.38 2.82 10.88
CA VAL A 155 -9.78 3.91 10.10
C VAL A 155 -9.87 5.23 10.84
#